data_AF-A0A0K9NYI7-F1
#
_entry.id   AF-A0A0K9NYI7-F1
#
_cell.length_a   1.000
_cell.length_b   1.000
_cell.length_c   1.000
_cell.angle_alpha   90.00
_cell.angle_beta   90.00
_cell.angle_gamma   90.00
#
_symmetry.space_group_name_H-M   'P 1'
#
loop_
_entity.id
_entity.type
_entity.pdbx_description
1 polymer ?
#
loop_
_entity_poly.entity_id
_entity_poly.type
_entity_poly.pdbx_seq_one_letter_code
_entity_poly.pdbx_strand_id
1 'polypeptide(L)'
;MLNRRCTAVFGFRRRIRNTAEVSLSRNASGESREGDTNQIIPSKEWYVKAYPKLIKLAHALKGIDQIDGRVVNTEDDSTVTDEQIINEMQTFKKLARAFIGSPAMQRGLGTVIHQSSTTSCFGKEEERETMVLDSLTTTCNFLQVSAQQRKTVRLTLCRQITHQHIWRGCLQKLLEAVRLEIASSLTPLQHSPSLRMAEQIVWTCQKLLSSTNSKDSSSFSSPLWMQLSSSSATRKLMTKTKTELINKQPRSKWAEILEMFGDLTEYLCQNPKLFSSDVLKLEAMKEGMWHIKDITLDKDIGYIESRKQDYLLQKNLSISLGHSSKCLFTLLLYYLFGTVRDVEVDACGMYGSPIKRKDSVVVCVGKVLTCDSDKMVLTGMKQLDRALGLFSFVWETAKMKGVLELQGHLWCVGAKERKLSYKGNVFFIHAFYP
;
A
#
# COMPACT_ATOMS: atom_id res chain seq x y z
N MET A 1 -30.68 -1.07 -45.10
CA MET A 1 -31.10 0.15 -44.38
C MET A 1 -29.96 0.59 -43.45
N LEU A 2 -29.81 1.90 -43.31
CA LEU A 2 -28.69 2.71 -42.77
C LEU A 2 -28.05 2.21 -41.45
N ASN A 3 -26.71 2.21 -41.25
CA ASN A 3 -25.72 3.32 -41.08
C ASN A 3 -25.85 4.01 -39.70
N ARG A 4 -24.84 4.04 -38.78
CA ARG A 4 -23.58 4.84 -38.77
C ARG A 4 -22.68 4.39 -37.59
N ARG A 5 -21.36 4.13 -37.78
CA ARG A 5 -20.14 5.02 -37.69
C ARG A 5 -19.87 5.56 -36.26
N CYS A 6 -18.66 5.47 -35.70
CA CYS A 6 -17.40 6.02 -36.24
C CYS A 6 -16.14 5.20 -35.90
N THR A 7 -15.33 4.96 -36.92
CA THR A 7 -13.90 4.62 -36.88
C THR A 7 -13.13 5.77 -37.53
N ALA A 8 -12.02 6.19 -36.94
CA ALA A 8 -11.06 7.09 -37.57
C ALA A 8 -9.65 6.48 -37.47
N VAL A 9 -9.09 6.26 -38.65
CA VAL A 9 -7.74 5.81 -38.99
C VAL A 9 -6.87 7.05 -39.18
N PHE A 10 -5.58 7.01 -38.84
CA PHE A 10 -4.53 7.56 -39.71
C PHE A 10 -3.16 6.96 -39.33
N GLY A 11 -2.53 6.31 -40.30
CA GLY A 11 -1.12 5.94 -40.26
C GLY A 11 -0.30 6.84 -41.19
N PHE A 12 1.01 6.96 -40.95
CA PHE A 12 1.97 7.33 -41.98
C PHE A 12 3.36 6.74 -41.69
N ARG A 13 4.04 6.32 -42.75
CA ARG A 13 5.31 5.61 -42.81
C ARG A 13 6.42 6.54 -43.36
N ARG A 14 7.68 6.20 -43.05
CA ARG A 14 8.99 6.65 -43.62
C ARG A 14 9.46 8.04 -43.13
N ARG A 15 10.75 8.34 -42.92
CA ARG A 15 12.00 7.84 -43.54
C ARG A 15 13.19 8.23 -42.64
N ILE A 16 14.18 7.35 -42.51
CA ILE A 16 15.49 7.61 -41.88
C ILE A 16 16.44 8.18 -42.95
N ARG A 17 17.19 9.25 -42.62
CA ARG A 17 18.51 9.57 -43.18
C ARG A 17 19.30 10.50 -42.26
N ASN A 18 20.61 10.39 -42.40
CA ASN A 18 21.68 10.72 -41.47
C ASN A 18 22.12 12.20 -41.41
N THR A 19 23.08 12.41 -40.50
CA THR A 19 24.21 13.37 -40.47
C THR A 19 23.95 14.80 -40.02
N ALA A 20 24.47 15.14 -38.84
CA ALA A 20 25.49 16.18 -38.68
C ALA A 20 26.18 16.04 -37.31
N GLU A 21 27.50 15.94 -37.36
CA GLU A 21 28.45 16.12 -36.26
C GLU A 21 28.39 17.56 -35.74
N VAL A 22 28.42 17.78 -34.42
CA VAL A 22 29.07 18.96 -33.84
C VAL A 22 29.81 18.55 -32.55
N SER A 23 31.12 18.61 -32.71
CA SER A 23 32.26 18.74 -31.80
C SER A 23 32.02 19.06 -30.32
N LEU A 24 32.79 18.30 -29.51
CA LEU A 24 33.28 18.65 -28.18
C LEU A 24 34.09 19.96 -28.18
N SER A 25 33.86 20.81 -27.17
CA SER A 25 34.92 21.61 -26.57
C SER A 25 34.65 21.81 -25.06
N ARG A 26 35.71 21.61 -24.27
CA ARG A 26 35.79 21.86 -22.83
C ARG A 26 35.79 23.37 -22.57
N ASN A 27 35.18 23.81 -21.47
CA ASN A 27 35.88 24.60 -20.46
C ASN A 27 35.10 24.67 -19.14
N ALA A 28 35.88 24.64 -18.06
CA ALA A 28 35.46 24.71 -16.67
C ALA A 28 35.30 26.17 -16.23
N SER A 29 34.28 26.44 -15.44
CA SER A 29 34.26 27.49 -14.42
C SER A 29 33.01 27.29 -13.57
N GLY A 30 33.20 27.23 -12.25
CA GLY A 30 32.14 26.96 -11.29
C GLY A 30 31.08 28.05 -11.25
N GLU A 31 29.86 27.62 -10.98
CA GLU A 31 28.84 28.47 -10.39
C GLU A 31 27.87 27.57 -9.61
N SER A 32 27.96 27.70 -8.30
CA SER A 32 27.03 27.15 -7.32
C SER A 32 25.64 27.70 -7.61
N ARG A 33 24.78 26.90 -8.25
CA ARG A 33 23.36 27.22 -8.35
C ARG A 33 22.65 26.72 -7.09
N GLU A 34 22.60 27.59 -6.07
CA GLU A 34 21.49 27.58 -5.12
C GLU A 34 20.21 27.85 -5.92
N GLY A 35 19.42 26.79 -6.11
CA GLY A 35 18.07 26.90 -6.65
C GLY A 35 17.17 27.48 -5.57
N ASP A 36 17.08 28.81 -5.56
CA ASP A 36 16.16 29.58 -4.73
C ASP A 36 14.73 29.29 -5.20
N THR A 37 14.10 28.28 -4.60
CA THR A 37 12.65 28.10 -4.71
C THR A 37 12.05 29.11 -3.75
N ASN A 38 11.57 30.23 -4.29
CA ASN A 38 10.80 31.25 -3.57
C ASN A 38 9.51 30.62 -3.00
N GLN A 39 9.63 29.87 -1.90
CA GLN A 39 8.51 29.43 -1.09
C GLN A 39 7.99 30.67 -0.37
N ILE A 40 6.74 31.04 -0.64
CA ILE A 40 6.07 32.15 0.04
C ILE A 40 5.78 31.69 1.47
N ILE A 41 6.72 31.94 2.37
CA ILE A 41 6.53 31.66 3.79
C ILE A 41 5.43 32.59 4.32
N PRO A 42 4.35 32.05 4.92
CA PRO A 42 3.31 32.89 5.51
C PRO A 42 3.88 33.86 6.54
N SER A 43 3.30 35.07 6.62
CA SER A 43 3.72 36.06 7.62
C SER A 43 3.42 35.58 9.04
N LYS A 44 4.13 36.12 10.04
CA LYS A 44 3.88 35.81 11.46
C LYS A 44 2.42 36.06 11.85
N GLU A 45 1.82 37.12 11.33
CA GLU A 45 0.40 37.45 11.58
C GLU A 45 -0.56 36.40 11.04
N TRP A 46 -0.21 35.73 9.93
CA TRP A 46 -1.03 34.65 9.39
C TRP A 46 -1.08 33.47 10.37
N TYR A 47 0.06 33.06 10.94
CA TYR A 47 0.10 31.96 11.92
C TYR A 47 -0.72 32.28 13.17
N VAL A 48 -0.60 33.50 13.70
CA VAL A 48 -1.40 33.95 14.86
C VAL A 48 -2.90 33.90 14.55
N LYS A 49 -3.33 34.28 13.34
CA LYS A 49 -4.74 34.22 12.91
C LYS A 49 -5.21 32.80 12.58
N ALA A 50 -4.34 31.95 12.07
CA ALA A 50 -4.65 30.58 11.66
C ALA A 50 -4.70 29.61 12.84
N TYR A 51 -3.93 29.86 13.90
CA TYR A 51 -3.80 28.96 15.04
C TYR A 51 -5.14 28.69 15.77
N PRO A 52 -5.99 29.70 16.05
CA PRO A 52 -7.32 29.45 16.61
C PRO A 52 -8.20 28.55 15.72
N LYS A 53 -8.07 28.68 14.40
CA LYS A 53 -8.79 27.83 13.44
C LYS A 53 -8.28 26.38 13.48
N LEU A 54 -6.96 26.19 13.61
CA LEU A 54 -6.37 24.87 13.79
C LEU A 54 -6.89 24.18 15.06
N ILE A 55 -6.93 24.90 16.19
CA ILE A 55 -7.47 24.39 17.46
C ILE A 55 -8.95 24.03 17.31
N LYS A 56 -9.75 24.92 16.71
CA LYS A 56 -11.20 24.67 16.51
C LYS A 56 -11.44 23.39 15.70
N LEU A 57 -10.69 23.19 14.62
CA LEU A 57 -10.78 21.98 13.80
C LEU A 57 -10.30 20.73 14.55
N ALA A 58 -9.20 20.82 15.31
CA ALA A 58 -8.71 19.71 16.13
C ALA A 58 -9.77 19.25 17.15
N HIS A 59 -10.48 20.20 17.79
CA HIS A 59 -11.58 19.88 18.70
C HIS A 59 -12.80 19.29 18.00
N ALA A 60 -13.19 19.83 16.83
CA ALA A 60 -14.32 19.31 16.06
C ALA A 60 -14.06 17.89 15.54
N LEU A 61 -12.82 17.58 15.17
CA LEU A 61 -12.38 16.29 14.64
C LEU A 61 -11.81 15.36 15.71
N LYS A 62 -12.09 15.61 16.99
CA LYS A 62 -11.56 14.80 18.08
C LYS A 62 -12.02 13.35 17.92
N GLY A 63 -11.08 12.41 17.97
CA GLY A 63 -11.36 11.00 17.78
C GLY A 63 -11.51 10.59 16.32
N ILE A 64 -11.33 11.50 15.36
CA ILE A 64 -11.34 11.23 13.93
C ILE A 64 -9.90 11.31 13.39
N ASP A 65 -9.49 10.33 12.58
CA ASP A 65 -8.18 10.31 11.90
C ASP A 65 -8.36 9.97 10.42
N GLN A 66 -7.35 10.30 9.62
CA GLN A 66 -7.23 9.83 8.25
C GLN A 66 -6.23 8.67 8.22
N ILE A 67 -6.70 7.46 7.94
CA ILE A 67 -5.94 6.22 7.95
C ILE A 67 -6.10 5.54 6.60
N ASP A 68 -4.97 5.32 5.91
CA ASP A 68 -4.89 4.59 4.65
C ASP A 68 -5.92 5.07 3.60
N GLY A 69 -6.00 6.39 3.39
CA GLY A 69 -6.91 7.02 2.44
C GLY A 69 -8.37 7.15 2.91
N ARG A 70 -8.71 6.74 4.13
CA ARG A 70 -10.07 6.86 4.71
C ARG A 70 -10.09 7.75 5.93
N VAL A 71 -11.15 8.54 6.07
CA VAL A 71 -11.47 9.20 7.35
C VAL A 71 -12.19 8.18 8.21
N VAL A 72 -11.70 7.95 9.43
CA VAL A 72 -12.23 6.92 10.33
C VAL A 72 -12.44 7.46 11.73
N ASN A 73 -13.47 6.94 12.40
CA ASN A 73 -13.61 7.12 13.83
C ASN A 73 -12.63 6.16 14.54
N THR A 74 -11.75 6.72 15.34
CA THR A 74 -10.71 5.96 16.04
C THR A 74 -11.24 5.15 17.21
N GLU A 75 -12.49 5.34 17.65
CA GLU A 75 -13.10 4.57 18.75
C GLU A 75 -13.55 3.18 18.29
N ASP A 76 -14.23 3.09 17.15
CA ASP A 76 -14.85 1.87 16.63
C ASP A 76 -14.29 1.43 15.25
N ASP A 77 -13.30 2.15 14.72
CA ASP A 77 -12.69 1.93 13.40
C ASP A 77 -13.67 2.04 12.21
N SER A 78 -14.83 2.69 12.40
CA SER A 78 -15.81 2.91 11.33
C SER A 78 -15.37 3.96 10.32
N THR A 79 -15.65 3.74 9.04
CA THR A 79 -15.40 4.72 7.96
C THR A 79 -16.40 5.87 8.07
N VAL A 80 -15.90 7.10 8.08
CA VAL A 80 -16.70 8.32 8.03
C VAL A 80 -16.89 8.74 6.58
N THR A 81 -18.15 8.80 6.14
CA THR A 81 -18.52 9.19 4.77
C THR A 81 -19.11 10.61 4.68
N ASP A 82 -19.22 11.31 5.80
CA ASP A 82 -19.75 12.67 5.86
C ASP A 82 -18.79 13.65 5.15
N GLU A 83 -19.29 14.29 4.08
CA GLU A 83 -18.49 15.20 3.24
C GLU A 83 -18.02 16.43 4.01
N GLN A 84 -18.79 16.91 5.00
CA GLN A 84 -18.38 18.03 5.84
C GLN A 84 -17.17 17.64 6.71
N ILE A 85 -17.24 16.49 7.38
CA ILE A 85 -16.14 15.99 8.23
C ILE A 85 -14.88 15.73 7.38
N ILE A 86 -15.04 15.15 6.18
CA ILE A 86 -13.92 14.92 5.25
C ILE A 86 -13.27 16.25 4.85
N ASN A 87 -14.05 17.28 4.51
CA ASN A 87 -13.55 18.60 4.13
C ASN A 87 -12.87 19.33 5.32
N GLU A 88 -13.42 19.17 6.53
CA GLU A 88 -12.81 19.70 7.76
C GLU A 88 -11.47 19.02 8.03
N MET A 89 -11.36 17.69 7.86
CA MET A 89 -10.12 16.94 7.99
C MET A 89 -9.06 17.42 6.98
N GLN A 90 -9.43 17.57 5.72
CA GLN A 90 -8.51 18.10 4.69
C GLN A 90 -8.03 19.52 5.02
N THR A 91 -8.94 20.38 5.50
CA THR A 91 -8.60 21.75 5.94
C THR A 91 -7.65 21.73 7.13
N PHE A 92 -7.91 20.86 8.11
CA PHE A 92 -7.07 20.65 9.28
C PHE A 92 -5.66 20.22 8.88
N LYS A 93 -5.52 19.16 8.07
CA LYS A 93 -4.22 18.67 7.57
C LYS A 93 -3.47 19.73 6.78
N LYS A 94 -4.14 20.51 5.93
CA LYS A 94 -3.52 21.60 5.16
C LYS A 94 -2.96 22.70 6.08
N LEU A 95 -3.73 23.11 7.09
CA LEU A 95 -3.25 24.09 8.08
C LEU A 95 -2.09 23.53 8.89
N ALA A 96 -2.21 22.32 9.41
CA ALA A 96 -1.17 21.66 10.19
C ALA A 96 0.16 21.58 9.43
N ARG A 97 0.13 21.21 8.14
CA ARG A 97 1.31 21.21 7.27
C ARG A 97 1.97 22.59 7.13
N ALA A 98 1.19 23.67 7.07
CA ALA A 98 1.75 25.02 7.09
C ALA A 98 2.49 25.31 8.41
N PHE A 99 1.90 24.91 9.56
CA PHE A 99 2.54 25.07 10.86
C PHE A 99 3.81 24.23 11.03
N ILE A 100 3.88 23.03 10.44
CA ILE A 100 5.09 22.19 10.45
C ILE A 100 6.27 22.93 9.80
N GLY A 101 6.01 23.71 8.74
CA GLY A 101 7.00 24.52 8.04
C GLY A 101 7.34 25.86 8.72
N SER A 102 6.66 26.21 9.82
CA SER A 102 6.88 27.51 10.46
C SER A 102 8.29 27.62 11.05
N PRO A 103 8.90 28.84 11.08
CA PRO A 103 10.21 29.03 11.69
C PRO A 103 10.27 28.61 13.17
N ALA A 104 9.17 28.76 13.90
CA ALA A 104 9.07 28.30 15.29
C ALA A 104 9.20 26.78 15.39
N MET A 105 8.43 26.05 14.56
CA MET A 105 8.47 24.59 14.53
C MET A 105 9.82 24.05 14.06
N GLN A 106 10.38 24.64 13.01
CA GLN A 106 11.68 24.22 12.47
C GLN A 106 12.82 24.40 13.48
N ARG A 107 12.76 25.46 14.30
CA ARG A 107 13.69 25.63 15.43
C ARG A 107 13.50 24.56 16.50
N GLY A 108 12.24 24.26 16.89
CA GLY A 108 11.91 23.21 17.86
C GLY A 108 12.42 21.83 17.41
N LEU A 109 12.25 21.52 16.13
CA LEU A 109 12.74 20.28 15.53
C LEU A 109 14.27 20.18 15.59
N GLY A 110 14.97 21.27 15.28
CA GLY A 110 16.43 21.33 15.41
C GLY A 110 16.95 21.14 16.83
N THR A 111 16.20 21.59 17.85
CA THR A 111 16.57 21.39 19.26
C THR A 111 16.34 19.95 19.74
N VAL A 112 15.24 19.29 19.35
CA VAL A 112 14.92 17.91 19.75
C VAL A 112 15.85 16.88 19.08
N ILE A 113 16.36 17.17 17.88
CA ILE A 113 17.27 16.29 17.13
C ILE A 113 18.74 16.41 17.62
N HIS A 114 19.07 17.46 18.40
CA HIS A 114 20.39 17.85 18.92
C HIS A 114 21.51 18.14 17.87
N GLN A 115 21.88 19.43 17.86
CA GLN A 115 23.21 20.04 17.66
C GLN A 115 23.89 19.96 16.28
N SER A 116 23.81 21.10 15.56
CA SER A 116 24.72 21.56 14.48
C SER A 116 24.68 20.84 13.13
N SER A 117 23.54 20.83 12.45
CA SER A 117 23.53 20.72 11.00
C SER A 117 22.40 21.54 10.38
N THR A 118 22.73 22.27 9.32
CA THR A 118 21.90 23.20 8.55
C THR A 118 20.75 22.53 7.75
N THR A 119 20.38 21.29 8.07
CA THR A 119 19.39 20.52 7.32
C THR A 119 18.39 19.87 8.27
N SER A 120 17.29 20.56 8.56
CA SER A 120 16.12 19.99 9.24
C SER A 120 15.17 19.37 8.22
N CYS A 121 14.54 18.24 8.57
CA CYS A 121 13.43 17.70 7.79
C CYS A 121 12.18 18.58 7.88
N PHE A 122 11.35 18.50 6.85
CA PHE A 122 10.06 19.20 6.72
C PHE A 122 10.19 20.71 6.49
N GLY A 123 11.40 21.21 6.20
CA GLY A 123 11.63 22.61 5.90
C GLY A 123 11.11 23.01 4.52
N LYS A 124 11.13 22.09 3.55
CA LYS A 124 10.62 22.31 2.19
C LYS A 124 9.13 21.98 2.12
N GLU A 125 8.39 22.72 1.30
CA GLU A 125 6.97 22.45 1.05
C GLU A 125 6.73 21.02 0.54
N GLU A 126 7.55 20.54 -0.40
CA GLU A 126 7.51 19.18 -0.94
C GLU A 126 7.60 18.09 0.14
N GLU A 127 8.39 18.33 1.20
CA GLU A 127 8.55 17.38 2.31
C GLU A 127 7.34 17.36 3.24
N ARG A 128 6.51 18.40 3.17
CA ARG A 128 5.28 18.52 3.96
C ARG A 128 4.06 18.12 3.15
N GLU A 129 4.19 17.73 1.88
CA GLU A 129 3.07 17.20 1.14
C GLU A 129 2.72 15.78 1.58
N THR A 130 1.42 15.46 1.51
CA THR A 130 0.94 14.12 1.80
C THR A 130 1.55 13.16 0.78
N MET A 131 2.16 12.09 1.26
CA MET A 131 2.75 11.04 0.43
C MET A 131 1.98 9.74 0.63
N VAL A 132 1.47 9.20 -0.48
CA VAL A 132 0.85 7.88 -0.52
C VAL A 132 1.84 6.89 -1.12
N LEU A 133 2.27 5.93 -0.32
CA LEU A 133 3.12 4.82 -0.76
C LEU A 133 2.19 3.76 -1.35
N ASP A 134 1.97 3.84 -2.67
CA ASP A 134 1.08 2.97 -3.44
C ASP A 134 1.81 2.07 -4.46
N SER A 135 3.14 2.23 -4.57
CA SER A 135 3.98 1.47 -5.49
C SER A 135 5.44 1.43 -5.03
N LEU A 136 6.19 0.44 -5.54
CA LEU A 136 7.65 0.42 -5.41
C LEU A 136 8.28 1.62 -6.12
N THR A 137 7.68 2.12 -7.20
CA THR A 137 8.19 3.31 -7.90
C THR A 137 8.20 4.52 -6.99
N THR A 138 7.09 4.79 -6.28
CA THR A 138 7.00 5.90 -5.32
C THR A 138 8.05 5.76 -4.22
N THR A 139 8.14 4.57 -3.62
CA THR A 139 9.10 4.26 -2.54
C THR A 139 10.56 4.39 -3.00
N CYS A 140 10.92 3.81 -4.14
CA CYS A 140 12.27 3.86 -4.71
C CYS A 140 12.65 5.25 -5.22
N ASN A 141 11.69 6.04 -5.70
CA ASN A 141 11.93 7.43 -6.09
C ASN A 141 12.32 8.26 -4.86
N PHE A 142 11.56 8.12 -3.77
CA PHE A 142 11.85 8.83 -2.51
C PHE A 142 13.23 8.48 -1.95
N LEU A 143 13.56 7.19 -1.90
CA LEU A 143 14.88 6.71 -1.45
C LEU A 143 16.01 6.90 -2.47
N GLN A 144 15.74 7.53 -3.62
CA GLN A 144 16.70 7.77 -4.70
C GLN A 144 17.41 6.49 -5.19
N VAL A 145 16.67 5.37 -5.20
CA VAL A 145 17.18 4.07 -5.65
C VAL A 145 17.37 4.09 -7.18
N SER A 146 18.57 3.75 -7.63
CA SER A 146 18.91 3.74 -9.07
C SER A 146 18.14 2.68 -9.86
N ALA A 147 18.04 2.85 -11.18
CA ALA A 147 17.34 1.89 -12.04
C ALA A 147 17.90 0.45 -11.95
N GLN A 148 19.22 0.30 -11.78
CA GLN A 148 19.84 -1.01 -11.60
C GLN A 148 19.47 -1.65 -10.26
N GLN A 149 19.44 -0.86 -9.18
CA GLN A 149 19.02 -1.34 -7.87
C GLN A 149 17.53 -1.67 -7.84
N ARG A 150 16.67 -0.90 -8.51
CA ARG A 150 15.24 -1.23 -8.69
C ARG A 150 15.03 -2.60 -9.31
N LYS A 151 15.85 -2.98 -10.30
CA LYS A 151 15.83 -4.33 -10.88
C LYS A 151 16.17 -5.39 -9.83
N THR A 152 17.20 -5.16 -9.01
CA THR A 152 17.59 -6.05 -7.90
C THR A 152 16.48 -6.16 -6.84
N VAL A 153 15.87 -5.04 -6.47
CA VAL A 153 14.73 -4.98 -5.54
C VAL A 153 13.60 -5.84 -6.07
N ARG A 154 13.16 -5.60 -7.30
CA ARG A 154 12.07 -6.36 -7.94
C ARG A 154 12.37 -7.85 -8.00
N LEU A 155 13.56 -8.26 -8.44
CA LEU A 155 13.91 -9.67 -8.57
C LEU A 155 13.94 -10.39 -7.21
N THR A 156 14.50 -9.75 -6.19
CA THR A 156 14.52 -10.29 -4.83
C THR A 156 13.12 -10.39 -4.26
N LEU A 157 12.31 -9.33 -4.41
CA LEU A 157 10.93 -9.27 -3.97
C LEU A 157 10.07 -10.34 -4.61
N CYS A 158 10.03 -10.41 -5.94
CA CYS A 158 9.21 -11.39 -6.65
C CYS A 158 9.52 -12.81 -6.17
N ARG A 159 10.80 -13.13 -5.92
CA ARG A 159 11.18 -14.44 -5.38
C ARG A 159 10.57 -14.72 -4.00
N GLN A 160 10.43 -13.70 -3.15
CA GLN A 160 9.90 -13.85 -1.78
C GLN A 160 8.38 -13.81 -1.72
N ILE A 161 7.72 -13.00 -2.55
CA ILE A 161 6.30 -12.65 -2.34
C ILE A 161 5.33 -13.28 -3.34
N THR A 162 5.82 -13.90 -4.42
CA THR A 162 4.95 -14.52 -5.45
C THR A 162 4.65 -16.00 -5.18
N HIS A 163 4.53 -16.39 -3.91
CA HIS A 163 4.13 -17.74 -3.52
C HIS A 163 2.60 -17.88 -3.46
N GLN A 164 2.06 -19.08 -3.73
CA GLN A 164 0.60 -19.30 -3.76
C GLN A 164 -0.07 -18.95 -2.43
N HIS A 165 0.56 -19.22 -1.28
CA HIS A 165 -0.02 -18.90 0.03
C HIS A 165 -0.08 -17.39 0.30
N ILE A 166 0.94 -16.63 -0.11
CA ILE A 166 0.95 -15.16 0.00
C ILE A 166 -0.13 -14.57 -0.91
N TRP A 167 -0.20 -15.06 -2.15
CA TRP A 167 -1.19 -14.65 -3.13
C TRP A 167 -2.63 -14.91 -2.65
N ARG A 168 -2.92 -16.14 -2.19
CA ARG A 168 -4.23 -16.50 -1.61
C ARG A 168 -4.57 -15.63 -0.40
N GLY A 169 -3.64 -15.48 0.52
CA GLY A 169 -3.84 -14.70 1.73
C GLY A 169 -4.08 -13.21 1.44
N CYS A 170 -3.37 -12.65 0.46
CA CYS A 170 -3.56 -11.28 0.00
C CYS A 170 -4.97 -11.07 -0.58
N LEU A 171 -5.43 -11.98 -1.45
CA LEU A 171 -6.79 -11.92 -2.01
C LEU A 171 -7.86 -12.08 -0.95
N GLN A 172 -7.69 -13.00 -0.01
CA GLN A 172 -8.61 -13.16 1.13
C GLN A 172 -8.68 -11.87 1.95
N LYS A 173 -7.56 -11.23 2.23
CA LYS A 173 -7.51 -9.99 2.99
C LYS A 173 -8.17 -8.81 2.26
N LEU A 174 -8.02 -8.74 0.94
CA LEU A 174 -8.68 -7.74 0.10
C LEU A 174 -10.20 -7.96 0.06
N LEU A 175 -10.65 -9.20 -0.17
CA LEU A 175 -12.08 -9.54 -0.16
C LEU A 175 -12.72 -9.31 1.21
N GLU A 176 -12.00 -9.58 2.30
CA GLU A 176 -12.46 -9.27 3.65
C GLU A 176 -12.65 -7.76 3.85
N ALA A 177 -11.71 -6.94 3.37
CA ALA A 177 -11.84 -5.48 3.44
C ALA A 177 -13.06 -4.98 2.66
N VAL A 178 -13.26 -5.47 1.44
CA VAL A 178 -14.45 -5.15 0.62
C VAL A 178 -15.73 -5.59 1.32
N ARG A 179 -15.76 -6.80 1.90
CA ARG A 179 -16.93 -7.33 2.63
C ARG A 179 -17.33 -6.42 3.79
N LEU A 180 -16.36 -5.99 4.59
CA LEU A 180 -16.60 -5.09 5.72
C LEU A 180 -17.14 -3.74 5.25
N GLU A 181 -16.60 -3.20 4.16
CA GLU A 181 -17.07 -1.93 3.60
C GLU A 181 -18.50 -2.04 3.07
N ILE A 182 -18.82 -3.13 2.34
CA ILE A 182 -20.20 -3.42 1.93
C ILE A 182 -21.10 -3.48 3.16
N ALA A 183 -20.74 -4.28 4.18
CA ALA A 183 -21.54 -4.43 5.39
C ALA A 183 -21.78 -3.09 6.13
N SER A 184 -20.77 -2.22 6.19
CA SER A 184 -20.86 -0.90 6.81
C SER A 184 -21.76 0.07 6.05
N SER A 185 -21.92 -0.12 4.74
CA SER A 185 -22.81 0.70 3.89
C SER A 185 -24.29 0.28 3.94
N LEU A 186 -24.61 -0.85 4.60
CA LEU A 186 -25.96 -1.41 4.65
C LEU A 186 -26.79 -0.73 5.75
N THR A 187 -27.48 0.37 5.41
CA THR A 187 -28.74 0.69 6.10
C THR A 187 -29.88 -0.15 5.50
N PRO A 188 -30.86 -0.64 6.28
CA PRO A 188 -31.92 -1.55 5.79
C PRO A 188 -32.74 -1.03 4.59
N LEU A 189 -32.72 0.28 4.32
CA LEU A 189 -33.40 0.91 3.18
C LEU A 189 -32.58 0.93 1.87
N GLN A 190 -31.29 0.56 1.89
CA GLN A 190 -30.35 0.75 0.77
C GLN A 190 -29.79 -0.55 0.17
N HIS A 191 -30.60 -1.62 0.11
CA HIS A 191 -30.20 -2.81 -0.65
C HIS A 191 -30.28 -2.54 -2.16
N SER A 192 -29.25 -1.89 -2.71
CA SER A 192 -29.08 -1.88 -4.16
C SER A 192 -28.83 -3.32 -4.65
N PRO A 193 -29.44 -3.75 -5.76
CA PRO A 193 -29.17 -5.07 -6.34
C PRO A 193 -27.67 -5.32 -6.56
N SER A 194 -26.93 -4.29 -6.94
CA SER A 194 -25.50 -4.32 -7.21
C SER A 194 -24.66 -4.68 -5.98
N LEU A 195 -24.97 -4.12 -4.81
CA LEU A 195 -24.24 -4.45 -3.57
C LEU A 195 -24.52 -5.89 -3.11
N ARG A 196 -25.74 -6.40 -3.33
CA ARG A 196 -26.05 -7.81 -3.04
C ARG A 196 -25.28 -8.76 -3.94
N MET A 197 -25.17 -8.43 -5.23
CA MET A 197 -24.36 -9.20 -6.17
C MET A 197 -22.88 -9.15 -5.80
N ALA A 198 -22.35 -7.98 -5.47
CA ALA A 198 -20.98 -7.81 -4.99
C ALA A 198 -20.72 -8.66 -3.73
N GLU A 199 -21.62 -8.65 -2.74
CA GLU A 199 -21.48 -9.47 -1.54
C GLU A 199 -21.48 -10.97 -1.86
N GLN A 200 -22.36 -11.44 -2.74
CA GLN A 200 -22.42 -12.84 -3.16
C GLN A 200 -21.13 -13.27 -3.89
N ILE A 201 -20.59 -12.39 -4.75
CA ILE A 201 -19.32 -12.63 -5.43
C ILE A 201 -18.18 -12.73 -4.41
N VAL A 202 -18.10 -11.77 -3.48
CA VAL A 202 -17.07 -11.78 -2.42
C VAL A 202 -17.12 -13.07 -1.62
N TRP A 203 -18.31 -13.49 -1.18
CA TRP A 203 -18.50 -14.74 -0.44
C TRP A 203 -18.05 -15.97 -1.26
N THR A 204 -18.40 -16.01 -2.55
CA THR A 204 -18.04 -17.13 -3.45
C THR A 204 -16.52 -17.21 -3.65
N CYS A 205 -15.87 -16.08 -3.92
CA CYS A 205 -14.41 -15.99 -4.01
C CYS A 205 -13.73 -16.42 -2.71
N GLN A 206 -14.22 -15.94 -1.56
CA GLN A 206 -13.70 -16.34 -0.25
C GLN A 206 -13.84 -17.85 -0.04
N LYS A 207 -14.96 -18.46 -0.40
CA LYS A 207 -15.18 -19.91 -0.30
C LYS A 207 -14.19 -20.70 -1.16
N LEU A 208 -13.95 -20.28 -2.41
CA LEU A 208 -12.99 -20.92 -3.31
C LEU A 208 -11.53 -20.79 -2.83
N LEU A 209 -11.19 -19.67 -2.20
CA LEU A 209 -9.86 -19.46 -1.63
C LEU A 209 -9.69 -20.26 -0.32
N SER A 210 -10.75 -20.36 0.48
CA SER A 210 -10.72 -20.89 1.86
C SER A 210 -10.84 -22.41 1.96
N SER A 211 -11.56 -23.08 1.06
CA SER A 211 -11.85 -24.52 1.14
C SER A 211 -10.59 -25.39 1.31
N THR A 212 -10.32 -26.15 2.38
CA THR A 212 -10.61 -26.03 3.83
C THR A 212 -9.76 -27.09 4.53
N ASN A 213 -9.01 -26.74 5.59
CA ASN A 213 -8.53 -27.68 6.61
C ASN A 213 -9.68 -28.12 7.55
N SER A 214 -10.90 -28.25 7.03
CA SER A 214 -12.11 -28.58 7.79
C SER A 214 -12.95 -29.62 7.04
N LYS A 215 -12.31 -30.72 6.62
CA LYS A 215 -12.99 -32.00 6.73
C LYS A 215 -12.99 -32.33 8.21
N ASP A 216 -14.10 -32.06 8.87
CA ASP A 216 -14.54 -32.61 10.16
C ASP A 216 -13.43 -33.00 11.14
N SER A 217 -13.26 -32.19 12.19
CA SER A 217 -12.47 -32.51 13.39
C SER A 217 -13.09 -33.64 14.22
N SER A 218 -13.60 -34.69 13.59
CA SER A 218 -14.00 -35.96 14.20
C SER A 218 -13.44 -37.19 13.47
N SER A 219 -12.58 -37.02 12.46
CA SER A 219 -11.73 -38.12 11.99
C SER A 219 -10.28 -37.69 11.95
N PHE A 220 -9.45 -38.31 12.80
CA PHE A 220 -7.99 -38.34 12.67
C PHE A 220 -7.58 -39.14 11.43
N SER A 221 -8.13 -38.80 10.26
CA SER A 221 -7.61 -39.29 8.99
C SER A 221 -6.41 -38.42 8.65
N SER A 222 -5.22 -38.98 8.85
CA SER A 222 -3.97 -38.44 8.33
C SER A 222 -4.18 -37.89 6.90
N PRO A 223 -3.63 -36.71 6.58
CA PRO A 223 -3.77 -36.14 5.24
C PRO A 223 -3.25 -37.15 4.20
N LEU A 224 -3.91 -37.22 3.03
CA LEU A 224 -3.75 -38.30 2.04
C LEU A 224 -2.30 -38.60 1.60
N TRP A 225 -1.36 -37.67 1.84
CA TRP A 225 0.08 -37.84 1.59
C TRP A 225 0.81 -38.70 2.66
N MET A 226 0.19 -38.95 3.81
CA MET A 226 0.67 -39.84 4.89
C MET A 226 0.08 -41.26 4.81
N GLN A 227 -0.90 -41.51 3.93
CA GLN A 227 -1.41 -42.85 3.72
C GLN A 227 -0.43 -43.65 2.85
N LEU A 228 0.37 -44.50 3.49
CA LEU A 228 1.09 -45.57 2.80
C LEU A 228 0.08 -46.36 1.95
N SER A 229 0.32 -46.42 0.65
CA SER A 229 -0.54 -47.11 -0.32
C SER A 229 -0.80 -48.54 0.14
N SER A 230 -1.99 -48.82 0.68
CA SER A 230 -2.43 -50.17 0.98
C SER A 230 -2.68 -50.94 -0.31
N SER A 231 -2.43 -52.25 -0.22
CA SER A 231 -2.24 -53.19 -1.32
C SER A 231 -3.32 -53.16 -2.41
N SER A 232 -2.89 -53.47 -3.62
CA SER A 232 -3.58 -53.31 -4.90
C SER A 232 -4.90 -54.09 -5.09
N ALA A 233 -5.34 -54.88 -4.11
CA ALA A 233 -6.53 -55.72 -4.21
C ALA A 233 -7.83 -54.99 -3.82
N THR A 234 -7.80 -54.12 -2.79
CA THR A 234 -9.01 -53.41 -2.29
C THR A 234 -9.36 -52.16 -3.10
N ARG A 235 -8.48 -51.71 -4.01
CA ARG A 235 -8.72 -50.55 -4.87
C ARG A 235 -9.83 -50.82 -5.91
N LYS A 236 -9.85 -52.00 -6.54
CA LYS A 236 -10.70 -52.26 -7.71
C LYS A 236 -12.22 -52.20 -7.44
N LEU A 237 -12.67 -52.44 -6.21
CA LEU A 237 -14.10 -52.53 -5.90
C LEU A 237 -14.71 -51.22 -5.38
N MET A 238 -13.93 -50.37 -4.69
CA MET A 238 -14.42 -49.07 -4.18
C MET A 238 -14.01 -47.85 -5.03
N THR A 239 -13.03 -47.96 -5.93
CA THR A 239 -12.64 -46.83 -6.80
C THR A 239 -13.55 -46.64 -8.00
N LYS A 240 -14.32 -47.65 -8.43
CA LYS A 240 -15.14 -47.47 -9.64
C LYS A 240 -16.28 -46.46 -9.44
N THR A 241 -16.89 -46.43 -8.27
CA THR A 241 -18.01 -45.53 -7.94
C THR A 241 -17.57 -44.20 -7.33
N LYS A 242 -16.50 -44.18 -6.52
CA LYS A 242 -16.02 -42.95 -5.86
C LYS A 242 -15.09 -42.11 -6.75
N THR A 243 -14.31 -42.73 -7.64
CA THR A 243 -13.38 -42.02 -8.53
C THR A 243 -14.10 -41.40 -9.74
N GLU A 244 -15.23 -41.96 -10.19
CA GLU A 244 -16.07 -41.33 -11.23
C GLU A 244 -16.83 -40.08 -10.74
N LEU A 245 -17.18 -40.02 -9.45
CA LEU A 245 -17.85 -38.87 -8.83
C LEU A 245 -16.87 -37.74 -8.49
N ILE A 246 -15.63 -38.05 -8.10
CA ILE A 246 -14.60 -37.05 -7.77
C ILE A 246 -13.92 -36.50 -9.04
N ASN A 247 -13.73 -37.29 -10.10
CA ASN A 247 -13.14 -36.81 -11.36
C ASN A 247 -14.08 -35.94 -12.23
N LYS A 248 -15.35 -35.79 -11.84
CA LYS A 248 -16.33 -34.95 -12.57
C LYS A 248 -16.47 -33.54 -11.99
N GLN A 249 -15.85 -33.21 -10.85
CA GLN A 249 -15.82 -31.81 -10.41
C GLN A 249 -14.80 -31.04 -11.26
N PRO A 250 -15.21 -29.94 -11.92
CA PRO A 250 -14.27 -29.06 -12.59
C PRO A 250 -13.22 -28.59 -11.58
N ARG A 251 -11.94 -28.82 -11.87
CA ARG A 251 -10.88 -28.25 -11.05
C ARG A 251 -10.94 -26.74 -11.19
N SER A 252 -11.27 -26.05 -10.09
CA SER A 252 -11.32 -24.60 -10.12
C SER A 252 -9.99 -24.02 -10.55
N LYS A 253 -10.02 -23.09 -11.51
CA LYS A 253 -8.85 -22.36 -11.99
C LYS A 253 -8.84 -20.93 -11.47
N TRP A 254 -7.68 -20.29 -11.47
CA TRP A 254 -7.59 -18.85 -11.19
C TRP A 254 -8.43 -18.01 -12.17
N ALA A 255 -8.68 -18.52 -13.39
CA ALA A 255 -9.59 -17.90 -14.36
C ALA A 255 -11.00 -17.65 -13.80
N GLU A 256 -11.57 -18.58 -13.03
CA GLU A 256 -12.92 -18.42 -12.45
C GLU A 256 -12.96 -17.24 -11.47
N ILE A 257 -11.95 -17.14 -10.59
CA ILE A 257 -11.85 -16.01 -9.65
C ILE A 257 -11.61 -14.71 -10.42
N LEU A 258 -10.85 -14.73 -11.51
CA LEU A 258 -10.58 -13.53 -12.33
C LEU A 258 -11.86 -12.97 -12.95
N GLU A 259 -12.73 -13.84 -13.48
CA GLU A 259 -14.03 -13.44 -14.02
C GLU A 259 -14.90 -12.81 -12.92
N MET A 260 -14.99 -13.46 -11.75
CA MET A 260 -15.71 -12.91 -10.59
C MET A 260 -15.13 -11.57 -10.12
N PHE A 261 -13.81 -11.37 -10.17
CA PHE A 261 -13.20 -10.08 -9.85
C PHE A 261 -13.55 -9.00 -10.89
N GLY A 262 -13.72 -9.37 -12.16
CA GLY A 262 -14.24 -8.48 -13.19
C GLY A 262 -15.62 -7.96 -12.84
N ASP A 263 -16.54 -8.88 -12.55
CA ASP A 263 -17.92 -8.56 -12.17
C ASP A 263 -17.97 -7.75 -10.86
N LEU A 264 -17.17 -8.15 -9.86
CA LEU A 264 -17.08 -7.46 -8.57
C LEU A 264 -16.68 -5.99 -8.76
N THR A 265 -15.63 -5.73 -9.54
CA THR A 265 -15.23 -4.35 -9.80
C THR A 265 -16.35 -3.57 -10.49
N GLU A 266 -17.03 -4.15 -11.47
CA GLU A 266 -18.15 -3.49 -12.17
C GLU A 266 -19.28 -3.10 -11.21
N TYR A 267 -19.68 -4.00 -10.31
CA TYR A 267 -20.71 -3.70 -9.31
C TYR A 267 -20.28 -2.63 -8.31
N LEU A 268 -19.02 -2.67 -7.84
CA LEU A 268 -18.48 -1.67 -6.90
C LEU A 268 -18.31 -0.29 -7.56
N CYS A 269 -17.98 -0.23 -8.86
CA CYS A 269 -17.85 1.02 -9.61
C CYS A 269 -19.14 1.84 -9.67
N GLN A 270 -20.30 1.22 -9.42
CA GLN A 270 -21.58 1.94 -9.36
C GLN A 270 -21.69 2.84 -8.11
N ASN A 271 -20.84 2.61 -7.10
CA ASN A 271 -20.75 3.42 -5.87
C ASN A 271 -19.30 3.90 -5.65
N PRO A 272 -18.75 4.73 -6.54
CA PRO A 272 -17.33 5.07 -6.53
C PRO A 272 -16.90 5.83 -5.27
N LYS A 273 -17.82 6.56 -4.62
CA LYS A 273 -17.54 7.28 -3.36
C LYS A 273 -17.12 6.34 -2.23
N LEU A 274 -17.67 5.12 -2.18
CA LEU A 274 -17.43 4.16 -1.10
C LEU A 274 -16.25 3.25 -1.40
N PHE A 275 -16.14 2.76 -2.65
CA PHE A 275 -15.22 1.67 -2.99
C PHE A 275 -14.04 2.07 -3.87
N SER A 276 -13.78 3.36 -4.12
CA SER A 276 -12.74 3.80 -5.07
C SER A 276 -11.37 3.16 -4.79
N SER A 277 -10.92 3.15 -3.52
CA SER A 277 -9.63 2.55 -3.15
C SER A 277 -9.60 1.04 -3.36
N ASP A 278 -10.66 0.34 -2.93
CA ASP A 278 -10.75 -1.12 -3.06
C ASP A 278 -10.84 -1.56 -4.52
N VAL A 279 -11.58 -0.82 -5.36
CA VAL A 279 -11.67 -1.04 -6.81
C VAL A 279 -10.29 -0.93 -7.47
N LEU A 280 -9.50 0.09 -7.13
CA LEU A 280 -8.14 0.22 -7.66
C LEU A 280 -7.25 -0.95 -7.26
N LYS A 281 -7.43 -1.50 -6.06
CA LYS A 281 -6.70 -2.70 -5.60
C LYS A 281 -7.18 -3.96 -6.30
N LEU A 282 -8.49 -4.14 -6.48
CA LEU A 282 -9.05 -5.27 -7.22
C LEU A 282 -8.55 -5.28 -8.67
N GLU A 283 -8.56 -4.11 -9.33
CA GLU A 283 -8.00 -3.96 -10.69
C GLU A 283 -6.50 -4.24 -10.73
N ALA A 284 -5.73 -3.75 -9.75
CA ALA A 284 -4.32 -4.07 -9.65
C ALA A 284 -4.11 -5.59 -9.50
N MET A 285 -4.92 -6.29 -8.69
CA MET A 285 -4.78 -7.73 -8.50
C MET A 285 -5.16 -8.54 -9.76
N LYS A 286 -6.11 -8.05 -10.58
CA LYS A 286 -6.48 -8.68 -11.87
C LYS A 286 -5.29 -8.82 -12.82
N GLU A 287 -4.34 -7.87 -12.80
CA GLU A 287 -3.07 -7.94 -13.56
C GLU A 287 -2.35 -9.27 -13.28
N GLY A 288 -2.07 -9.56 -12.00
CA GLY A 288 -1.37 -10.80 -11.62
C GLY A 288 -2.21 -12.04 -11.89
N MET A 289 -3.52 -11.99 -11.61
CA MET A 289 -4.45 -13.10 -11.86
C MET A 289 -4.45 -13.53 -13.33
N TRP A 290 -4.40 -12.58 -14.26
CA TRP A 290 -4.37 -12.87 -15.69
C TRP A 290 -3.17 -13.74 -16.09
N HIS A 291 -2.00 -13.50 -15.47
CA HIS A 291 -0.78 -14.27 -15.73
C HIS A 291 -0.78 -15.69 -15.13
N ILE A 292 -1.70 -15.97 -14.22
CA ILE A 292 -1.81 -17.27 -13.54
C ILE A 292 -3.14 -17.97 -13.80
N LYS A 293 -3.97 -17.43 -14.70
CA LYS A 293 -5.35 -17.88 -14.97
C LYS A 293 -5.47 -19.37 -15.27
N ASP A 294 -4.44 -19.95 -15.90
CA ASP A 294 -4.41 -21.35 -16.32
C ASP A 294 -3.94 -22.32 -15.22
N ILE A 295 -3.45 -21.79 -14.09
CA ILE A 295 -3.02 -22.60 -12.94
C ILE A 295 -4.26 -23.02 -12.13
N THR A 296 -4.27 -24.26 -11.65
CA THR A 296 -5.38 -24.77 -10.84
C THR A 296 -5.30 -24.28 -9.40
N LEU A 297 -6.45 -24.09 -8.78
CA LEU A 297 -6.64 -23.78 -7.37
C LEU A 297 -6.80 -25.03 -6.50
N ASP A 298 -6.82 -26.21 -7.11
CA ASP A 298 -7.09 -27.49 -6.45
C ASP A 298 -6.08 -27.79 -5.33
N LYS A 299 -6.60 -28.15 -4.15
CA LYS A 299 -5.80 -28.57 -2.98
C LYS A 299 -5.75 -30.10 -2.84
N ASP A 300 -6.57 -30.84 -3.57
CA ASP A 300 -6.60 -32.32 -3.59
C ASP A 300 -5.60 -32.89 -4.63
N ILE A 301 -4.51 -32.16 -4.87
CA ILE A 301 -3.40 -32.58 -5.72
C ILE A 301 -2.24 -33.10 -4.86
N GLY A 302 -1.49 -34.07 -5.37
CA GLY A 302 -0.31 -34.59 -4.67
C GLY A 302 0.75 -33.50 -4.45
N TYR A 303 1.58 -33.68 -3.41
CA TYR A 303 2.64 -32.72 -3.03
C TYR A 303 3.51 -32.26 -4.21
N ILE A 304 3.94 -33.19 -5.07
CA ILE A 304 4.76 -32.87 -6.25
C ILE A 304 4.03 -31.91 -7.19
N GLU A 305 2.74 -32.13 -7.41
CA GLU A 305 1.93 -31.31 -8.32
C GLU A 305 1.65 -29.94 -7.71
N SER A 306 1.39 -29.88 -6.40
CA SER A 306 1.28 -28.61 -5.66
C SER A 306 2.57 -27.78 -5.78
N ARG A 307 3.75 -28.40 -5.62
CA ARG A 307 5.04 -27.71 -5.78
C ARG A 307 5.28 -27.22 -7.20
N LYS A 308 4.85 -27.99 -8.22
CA LYS A 308 4.91 -27.53 -9.62
C LYS A 308 4.02 -26.31 -9.85
N GLN A 309 2.81 -26.29 -9.29
CA GLN A 309 1.89 -25.16 -9.42
C GLN A 309 2.40 -23.91 -8.71
N ASP A 310 2.95 -24.08 -7.50
CA ASP A 310 3.67 -23.01 -6.79
C ASP A 310 4.80 -22.43 -7.65
N TYR A 311 5.61 -23.30 -8.24
CA TYR A 311 6.71 -22.88 -9.11
C TYR A 311 6.21 -22.16 -10.37
N LEU A 312 5.17 -22.67 -11.03
CA LEU A 312 4.58 -22.01 -12.20
C LEU A 312 4.00 -20.64 -11.86
N LEU A 313 3.31 -20.53 -10.73
CA LEU A 313 2.75 -19.28 -10.23
C LEU A 313 3.87 -18.27 -9.98
N GLN A 314 4.88 -18.68 -9.22
CA GLN A 314 6.04 -17.85 -8.91
C GLN A 314 6.78 -17.42 -10.18
N LYS A 315 7.00 -18.34 -11.11
CA LYS A 315 7.68 -18.09 -12.39
C LYS A 315 6.89 -17.09 -13.24
N ASN A 316 5.58 -17.30 -13.41
CA ASN A 316 4.74 -16.46 -14.24
C ASN A 316 4.68 -15.03 -13.67
N LEU A 317 4.39 -14.90 -12.37
CA LEU A 317 4.32 -13.60 -11.70
C LEU A 317 5.67 -12.88 -11.64
N SER A 318 6.77 -13.60 -11.44
CA SER A 318 8.11 -12.98 -11.41
C SER A 318 8.54 -12.40 -12.76
N ILE A 319 8.08 -12.99 -13.86
CA ILE A 319 8.34 -12.51 -15.23
C ILE A 319 7.41 -11.35 -15.56
N SER A 320 6.12 -11.47 -15.22
CA SER A 320 5.11 -10.50 -15.64
C SER A 320 5.03 -9.26 -14.78
N LEU A 321 5.13 -9.39 -13.45
CA LEU A 321 4.98 -8.27 -12.53
C LEU A 321 6.22 -7.36 -12.58
N GLY A 322 6.01 -6.17 -13.13
CA GLY A 322 7.01 -5.12 -13.26
C GLY A 322 7.28 -4.38 -11.95
N HIS A 323 8.31 -3.52 -11.95
CA HIS A 323 8.63 -2.68 -10.78
C HIS A 323 7.50 -1.70 -10.44
N SER A 324 6.84 -1.16 -11.46
CA SER A 324 5.71 -0.23 -11.31
C SER A 324 4.37 -0.93 -11.05
N SER A 325 4.34 -2.27 -10.96
CA SER A 325 3.09 -3.00 -10.76
C SER A 325 2.52 -2.74 -9.38
N LYS A 326 1.28 -2.23 -9.34
CA LYS A 326 0.49 -2.08 -8.11
C LYS A 326 0.10 -3.44 -7.52
N CYS A 327 -0.02 -4.46 -8.36
CA CYS A 327 -0.22 -5.85 -7.92
C CYS A 327 0.95 -6.30 -7.04
N LEU A 328 2.18 -6.15 -7.54
CA LEU A 328 3.40 -6.52 -6.82
C LEU A 328 3.51 -5.80 -5.49
N PHE A 329 3.21 -4.50 -5.48
CA PHE A 329 3.26 -3.70 -4.27
C PHE A 329 2.17 -4.09 -3.25
N THR A 330 0.98 -4.45 -3.70
CA THR A 330 -0.09 -4.95 -2.81
C THR A 330 0.30 -6.28 -2.16
N LEU A 331 0.94 -7.20 -2.90
CA LEU A 331 1.52 -8.41 -2.32
C LEU A 331 2.60 -8.10 -1.28
N LEU A 332 3.43 -7.09 -1.53
CA LEU A 332 4.49 -6.68 -0.61
C LEU A 332 3.91 -6.18 0.72
N LEU A 333 2.89 -5.32 0.66
CA LEU A 333 2.21 -4.82 1.86
C LEU A 333 1.59 -5.97 2.65
N TYR A 334 0.99 -6.94 1.97
CA TYR A 334 0.43 -8.12 2.63
C TYR A 334 1.52 -8.98 3.28
N TYR A 335 2.62 -9.21 2.57
CA TYR A 335 3.76 -9.98 3.06
C TYR A 335 4.41 -9.35 4.31
N LEU A 336 4.62 -8.03 4.31
CA LEU A 336 5.30 -7.35 5.42
C LEU A 336 4.38 -7.07 6.60
N PHE A 337 3.12 -6.71 6.35
CA PHE A 337 2.25 -6.12 7.36
C PHE A 337 0.89 -6.83 7.50
N GLY A 338 0.60 -7.85 6.68
CA GLY A 338 -0.69 -8.53 6.69
C GLY A 338 -1.87 -7.66 6.24
N THR A 339 -1.58 -6.55 5.54
CA THR A 339 -2.58 -5.59 5.05
C THR A 339 -2.40 -5.33 3.57
N VAL A 340 -3.48 -5.00 2.87
CA VAL A 340 -3.47 -4.66 1.44
C VAL A 340 -3.64 -3.17 1.20
N ARG A 341 -3.81 -2.38 2.27
CA ARG A 341 -4.04 -0.94 2.20
C ARG A 341 -2.72 -0.19 2.00
N ASP A 342 -2.77 0.82 1.15
CA ASP A 342 -1.63 1.72 0.92
C ASP A 342 -1.29 2.50 2.20
N VAL A 343 -0.03 2.92 2.30
CA VAL A 343 0.46 3.64 3.48
C VAL A 343 0.50 5.12 3.17
N GLU A 344 -0.23 5.91 3.96
CA GLU A 344 -0.30 7.36 3.82
C GLU A 344 0.45 8.05 4.97
N VAL A 345 1.31 9.01 4.63
CA VAL A 345 2.01 9.88 5.58
C VAL A 345 1.74 11.34 5.25
N ASP A 346 1.62 12.19 6.27
CA ASP A 346 1.29 13.62 6.09
C ASP A 346 2.51 14.48 5.74
N ALA A 347 3.71 13.99 6.05
CA ALA A 347 4.97 14.62 5.70
C ALA A 347 6.07 13.56 5.58
N CYS A 348 7.02 13.74 4.68
CA CYS A 348 8.13 12.81 4.47
C CYS A 348 9.37 13.58 4.00
N GLY A 349 10.49 13.44 4.70
CA GLY A 349 11.74 14.13 4.37
C GLY A 349 12.94 13.22 4.54
N MET A 350 14.03 13.56 3.85
CA MET A 350 15.28 12.83 3.91
C MET A 350 16.47 13.79 3.90
N TYR A 351 17.45 13.57 4.78
CA TYR A 351 18.69 14.34 4.84
C TYR A 351 19.87 13.43 5.17
N GLY A 352 21.08 13.84 4.76
CA GLY A 352 22.30 13.20 5.21
C GLY A 352 22.59 13.63 6.65
N SER A 353 23.03 12.70 7.51
CA SER A 353 23.55 13.04 8.84
C SER A 353 25.05 13.27 8.75
N PRO A 354 25.53 14.53 8.79
CA PRO A 354 26.97 14.81 8.76
C PRO A 354 27.67 14.42 10.08
N ILE A 355 26.91 14.19 11.16
CA ILE A 355 27.42 14.08 12.53
C ILE A 355 27.77 12.64 12.89
N LYS A 356 27.01 11.63 12.40
CA LYS A 356 27.16 10.26 12.88
C LYS A 356 28.01 9.35 11.99
N ARG A 357 28.10 9.62 10.68
CA ARG A 357 28.96 8.95 9.67
C ARG A 357 28.82 9.65 8.32
N LYS A 358 29.90 9.69 7.51
CA LYS A 358 29.91 10.30 6.17
C LYS A 358 28.84 9.75 5.19
N ASP A 359 28.31 8.55 5.47
CA ASP A 359 27.31 7.86 4.66
C ASP A 359 26.01 7.54 5.43
N SER A 360 25.69 8.22 6.53
CA SER A 360 24.39 8.03 7.21
C SER A 360 23.29 8.89 6.59
N VAL A 361 22.17 8.26 6.25
CA VAL A 361 20.97 8.92 5.73
C VAL A 361 19.86 8.78 6.76
N VAL A 362 19.19 9.89 7.08
CA VAL A 362 18.04 9.90 7.99
C VAL A 362 16.78 10.12 7.17
N VAL A 363 15.80 9.24 7.35
CA VAL A 363 14.45 9.40 6.82
C VAL A 363 13.50 9.74 7.97
N CYS A 364 12.80 10.85 7.81
CA CYS A 364 11.77 11.30 8.74
C CYS A 364 10.40 11.18 8.08
N VAL A 365 9.48 10.48 8.74
CA VAL A 365 8.07 10.39 8.34
C VAL A 365 7.18 11.06 9.36
N GLY A 366 6.12 11.67 8.89
CA GLY A 366 5.29 12.58 9.65
C GLY A 366 3.81 12.23 9.60
N LYS A 367 3.12 12.36 10.73
CA LYS A 367 1.65 12.29 10.81
C LYS A 367 1.10 13.37 11.73
N VAL A 368 0.01 14.00 11.33
CA VAL A 368 -0.74 14.99 12.11
C VAL A 368 -1.93 14.29 12.77
N LEU A 369 -2.08 14.47 14.08
CA LEU A 369 -3.17 13.92 14.87
C LEU A 369 -4.12 15.03 15.33
N THR A 370 -5.40 14.71 15.49
CA THR A 370 -6.43 15.65 15.97
C THR A 370 -6.43 15.79 17.49
N CYS A 371 -6.02 14.76 18.23
CA CYS A 371 -5.78 14.84 19.67
C CYS A 371 -4.64 13.93 20.15
N ASP A 372 -4.16 14.15 21.37
CA ASP A 372 -2.99 13.52 21.96
C ASP A 372 -3.32 12.26 22.79
N SER A 373 -4.54 11.73 22.63
CA SER A 373 -4.96 10.51 23.30
C SER A 373 -4.04 9.34 22.97
N ASP A 374 -3.80 8.47 23.95
CA ASP A 374 -2.87 7.34 23.78
C ASP A 374 -3.29 6.41 22.63
N LYS A 375 -4.60 6.23 22.40
CA LYS A 375 -5.12 5.44 21.27
C LYS A 375 -4.76 6.09 19.93
N MET A 376 -4.97 7.39 19.76
CA MET A 376 -4.62 8.10 18.53
C MET A 376 -3.12 8.14 18.28
N VAL A 377 -2.34 8.39 19.33
CA VAL A 377 -0.88 8.36 19.27
C VAL A 377 -0.38 6.98 18.85
N LEU A 378 -0.87 5.92 19.49
CA LEU A 378 -0.49 4.54 19.16
C LEU A 378 -0.86 4.17 17.72
N THR A 379 -2.05 4.57 17.27
CA THR A 379 -2.50 4.34 15.89
C THR A 379 -1.63 5.11 14.88
N GLY A 380 -1.29 6.36 15.18
CA GLY A 380 -0.36 7.14 14.36
C GLY A 380 1.04 6.51 14.30
N MET A 381 1.57 6.05 15.44
CA MET A 381 2.85 5.33 15.50
C MET A 381 2.82 4.04 14.67
N LYS A 382 1.76 3.24 14.76
CA LYS A 382 1.60 2.01 13.96
C LYS A 382 1.59 2.28 12.46
N GLN A 383 1.01 3.39 12.03
CA GLN A 383 0.99 3.77 10.61
C GLN A 383 2.37 4.22 10.13
N LEU A 384 3.03 5.09 10.89
CA LEU A 384 4.38 5.53 10.58
C LEU A 384 5.37 4.36 10.59
N ASP A 385 5.23 3.41 11.52
CA ASP A 385 6.03 2.20 11.58
C ASP A 385 5.94 1.35 10.31
N ARG A 386 4.76 1.28 9.66
CA ARG A 386 4.63 0.62 8.35
C ARG A 386 5.40 1.35 7.25
N ALA A 387 5.34 2.69 7.21
CA ALA A 387 6.09 3.48 6.24
C ALA A 387 7.60 3.30 6.45
N LEU A 388 8.06 3.41 7.69
CA LEU A 388 9.46 3.22 8.08
C LEU A 388 9.95 1.81 7.74
N GLY A 389 9.17 0.77 8.07
CA GLY A 389 9.48 -0.61 7.74
C GLY A 389 9.58 -0.85 6.23
N LEU A 390 8.71 -0.20 5.44
CA LEU A 390 8.79 -0.28 3.98
C LEU A 390 10.07 0.39 3.44
N PHE A 391 10.46 1.54 4.00
CA PHE A 391 11.70 2.21 3.61
C PHE A 391 12.94 1.40 3.97
N SER A 392 13.03 0.84 5.18
CA SER A 392 14.15 -0.05 5.57
C SER A 392 14.20 -1.28 4.67
N PHE A 393 13.05 -1.92 4.43
CA PHE A 393 12.98 -3.10 3.57
C PHE A 393 13.52 -2.80 2.15
N VAL A 394 13.08 -1.71 1.52
CA VAL A 394 13.53 -1.35 0.17
C VAL A 394 15.00 -0.95 0.16
N TRP A 395 15.46 -0.19 1.15
CA TRP A 395 16.86 0.21 1.30
C TRP A 395 17.81 -0.99 1.37
N GLU A 396 17.48 -1.96 2.23
CA GLU A 396 18.25 -3.20 2.42
C GLU A 396 18.22 -4.07 1.16
N THR A 397 17.04 -4.24 0.56
CA THR A 397 16.87 -5.06 -0.65
C THR A 397 17.59 -4.43 -1.86
N ALA A 398 17.64 -3.10 -1.92
CA ALA A 398 18.38 -2.34 -2.93
C ALA A 398 19.91 -2.39 -2.72
N LYS A 399 20.37 -2.93 -1.58
CA LYS A 399 21.78 -2.93 -1.17
C LYS A 399 22.38 -1.53 -1.19
N MET A 400 21.61 -0.57 -0.69
CA MET A 400 22.06 0.82 -0.57
C MET A 400 23.28 0.88 0.36
N LYS A 401 24.23 1.75 0.03
CA LYS A 401 25.43 1.96 0.87
C LYS A 401 25.07 2.92 2.00
N GLY A 402 25.71 2.72 3.15
CA GLY A 402 25.51 3.59 4.32
C GLY A 402 24.50 3.05 5.32
N VAL A 403 24.30 3.80 6.40
CA VAL A 403 23.36 3.46 7.48
C VAL A 403 22.09 4.29 7.30
N LEU A 404 20.94 3.61 7.24
CA LEU A 404 19.64 4.26 7.23
C LEU A 404 19.15 4.43 8.68
N GLU A 405 18.96 5.67 9.11
CA GLU A 405 18.28 6.00 10.36
C GLU A 405 16.83 6.37 10.08
N LEU A 406 15.90 5.86 10.89
CA LEU A 406 14.46 6.02 10.71
C LEU A 406 13.86 6.76 11.90
N GLN A 407 13.06 7.80 11.61
CA GLN A 407 12.42 8.62 12.64
C GLN A 407 10.96 8.89 12.28
N GLY A 408 10.07 8.69 13.26
CA GLY A 408 8.67 9.08 13.15
C GLY A 408 8.39 10.39 13.89
N HIS A 409 7.54 11.24 13.32
CA HIS A 409 7.15 12.52 13.88
C HIS A 409 5.62 12.61 13.91
N LEU A 410 5.07 12.88 15.09
CA LEU A 410 3.65 13.05 15.32
C LEU A 410 3.42 14.49 15.77
N TRP A 411 2.51 15.21 15.13
CA TRP A 411 2.12 16.56 15.58
C TRP A 411 0.69 16.57 16.06
N CYS A 412 0.45 17.22 17.19
CA CYS A 412 -0.89 17.35 17.74
C CYS A 412 -1.07 18.69 18.44
N VAL A 413 -2.29 19.24 18.39
CA VAL A 413 -2.65 20.42 19.17
C VAL A 413 -2.67 20.05 20.66
N GLY A 414 -2.01 20.85 21.50
CA GLY A 414 -2.04 20.68 22.96
C GLY A 414 -1.20 19.53 23.53
N ALA A 415 -0.48 18.79 22.68
CA ALA A 415 0.39 17.71 23.13
C ALA A 415 1.60 18.23 23.92
N LYS A 416 2.21 17.36 24.71
CA LYS A 416 3.52 17.61 25.34
C LYS A 416 4.63 17.02 24.49
N GLU A 417 5.69 17.80 24.29
CA GLU A 417 6.92 17.35 23.65
C GLU A 417 7.45 16.09 24.35
N ARG A 418 7.54 14.97 23.62
CA ARG A 418 8.04 13.71 24.18
C ARG A 418 8.59 12.77 23.11
N LYS A 419 9.48 11.89 23.54
CA LYS A 419 10.08 10.84 22.73
C LYS A 419 9.54 9.48 23.16
N LEU A 420 9.09 8.68 22.19
CA LEU A 420 8.61 7.32 22.38
C LEU A 420 9.41 6.34 21.53
N SER A 421 9.33 5.06 21.88
CA SER A 421 9.93 3.97 21.10
C SER A 421 8.89 2.89 20.85
N TYR A 422 8.86 2.37 19.63
CA TYR A 422 7.96 1.29 19.23
C TYR A 422 8.64 0.42 18.19
N LYS A 423 8.71 -0.89 18.45
CA LYS A 423 9.37 -1.90 17.59
C LYS A 423 10.80 -1.53 17.15
N GLY A 424 11.56 -0.86 18.02
CA GLY A 424 12.93 -0.42 17.74
C GLY A 424 13.05 0.92 17.00
N ASN A 425 11.94 1.47 16.51
CA ASN A 425 11.89 2.80 15.90
C ASN A 425 11.65 3.89 16.95
N VAL A 426 12.17 5.09 16.68
CA VAL A 426 12.01 6.28 17.54
C VAL A 426 10.93 7.19 16.97
N PHE A 427 10.04 7.64 17.84
CA PHE A 427 8.95 8.55 17.51
C PHE A 427 9.01 9.80 18.38
N PHE A 428 8.86 10.96 17.78
CA PHE A 428 8.80 12.25 18.46
C PHE A 428 7.38 12.80 18.36
N ILE A 429 6.83 13.25 19.49
CA ILE A 429 5.53 13.91 19.55
C ILE A 429 5.80 15.37 19.79
N HIS A 430 5.27 16.19 18.88
CA HIS A 430 5.44 17.64 18.83
C HIS A 430 4.10 18.32 19.08
N ALA A 431 4.12 19.45 19.78
CA ALA A 431 2.94 20.28 19.93
C ALA A 431 2.92 21.38 18.86
N PHE A 432 1.73 21.74 18.37
CA PHE A 432 1.60 22.94 17.55
C PHE A 432 1.68 24.21 18.41
N TYR A 433 2.54 25.15 17.99
CA TYR A 433 2.69 26.47 18.60
C TYR A 433 2.44 27.58 17.55
N PRO A 434 1.90 28.74 17.96
CA PRO A 434 1.62 29.87 17.07
C PRO A 434 2.86 30.63 16.57
#